data_AF-A0A1F4F0D1-F1
#
_entry.id   AF-A0A1F4F0D1-F1
#
_cell.length_a   1.000
_cell.length_b   1.000
_cell.length_c   1.000
_cell.angle_alpha   90.00
_cell.angle_beta   90.00
_cell.angle_gamma   90.00
#
_symmetry.space_group_name_H-M   'P 1'
#
loop_
_entity.id
_entity.type
_entity.pdbx_description
1 polymer ?
#
loop_
_entity_poly.entity_id
_entity_poly.type
_entity_poly.pdbx_seq_one_letter_code
_entity_poly.pdbx_strand_id
1 'polypeptide(L)' 'MRIGLERRISELSREIRHYPTPIARCDEQLAALLEERSRLMSRLAALDEHGSCDAQAIWVNDGGMHAA' A
#
# COMPACT_ATOMS: atom_id res chain seq x y z
N MET A 1 -7.47 -4.21 -17.31
CA MET A 1 -7.68 -4.65 -15.91
C MET A 1 -6.46 -4.37 -15.03
N ARG A 2 -5.24 -4.80 -15.43
CA ARG A 2 -3.99 -4.58 -14.67
C ARG A 2 -3.62 -3.10 -14.42
N ILE A 3 -3.63 -2.28 -15.47
CA ILE A 3 -3.32 -0.83 -15.40
C ILE A 3 -4.21 -0.08 -14.38
N GLY A 4 -5.47 -0.51 -14.23
CA GLY A 4 -6.38 0.08 -13.23
C GLY A 4 -5.98 -0.25 -11.79
N LEU A 5 -5.49 -1.46 -11.54
CA LEU A 5 -5.00 -1.87 -10.22
C LEU A 5 -3.69 -1.16 -9.86
N GLU A 6 -2.75 -1.10 -10.80
CA GLU A 6 -1.48 -0.37 -10.64
C GLU A 6 -1.72 1.11 -10.30
N ARG A 7 -2.64 1.75 -11.04
CA ARG A 7 -3.03 3.15 -10.79
C ARG A 7 -3.62 3.32 -9.39
N ARG A 8 -4.53 2.43 -8.97
CA ARG A 8 -5.16 2.51 -7.65
C ARG A 8 -4.16 2.30 -6.51
N ILE A 9 -3.21 1.37 -6.67
CA ILE A 9 -2.12 1.14 -5.70
C ILE A 9 -1.25 2.40 -5.57
N SER A 10 -0.93 3.05 -6.70
CA SER A 10 -0.15 4.30 -6.70
C SER A 10 -0.91 5.45 -6.00
N GLU A 11 -2.22 5.58 -6.25
CA GLU A 11 -3.07 6.58 -5.58
C GLU A 11 -3.11 6.36 -4.07
N LEU A 12 -3.40 5.14 -3.61
CA LEU A 12 -3.40 4.79 -2.18
C LEU A 12 -2.04 5.00 -1.54
N SER A 13 -0.95 4.67 -2.23
CA SER A 13 0.41 4.87 -1.73
C SER A 13 0.80 6.35 -1.62
N ARG A 14 0.18 7.23 -2.43
CA ARG A 14 0.31 8.68 -2.26
C ARG A 14 -0.51 9.16 -1.08
N GLU A 15 -1.74 8.68 -0.93
CA GLU A 15 -2.63 9.04 0.17
C GLU A 15 -2.01 8.67 1.52
N ILE A 16 -1.50 7.43 1.67
CA ILE A 16 -0.80 6.97 2.87
C ILE A 16 0.44 7.83 3.18
N ARG A 17 1.20 8.25 2.15
CA ARG A 17 2.41 9.07 2.34
C ARG A 17 2.13 10.51 2.76
N HIS A 18 1.00 11.07 2.31
CA HIS A 18 0.56 12.42 2.70
C HIS A 18 -0.42 12.39 3.86
N TYR A 19 -0.64 11.20 4.45
CA TYR A 19 -1.58 11.05 5.53
C TYR A 19 -1.05 11.84 6.75
N PRO A 20 -1.80 12.84 7.23
CA PRO A 20 -1.35 13.67 8.36
C PRO A 20 -1.07 12.76 9.56
N THR A 21 0.08 12.99 10.21
CA THR A 21 0.68 12.11 11.22
C THR A 21 -0.35 11.42 12.11
N PRO A 22 -0.33 10.08 12.19
CA PRO A 22 -1.34 9.33 12.93
C PRO A 22 -1.31 9.74 14.41
N ILE A 23 -2.42 10.28 14.90
CA ILE A 23 -2.67 10.31 16.34
C ILE A 23 -2.73 8.84 16.76
N ALA A 24 -1.76 8.43 17.56
CA ALA A 24 -1.38 7.04 17.77
C ALA A 24 -2.58 6.08 17.98
N ARG A 25 -2.50 4.93 17.31
CA ARG A 25 -3.16 3.66 17.63
C ARG A 25 -4.65 3.49 17.32
N CYS A 26 -5.40 4.55 16.99
CA CYS A 26 -6.83 4.46 16.67
C CYS A 26 -7.21 5.00 15.28
N ASP A 27 -6.24 5.09 14.37
CA ASP A 27 -6.53 5.56 13.02
C ASP A 27 -7.06 4.42 12.13
N GLU A 28 -8.36 4.14 12.29
CA GLU A 28 -9.09 3.16 11.48
C GLU A 28 -9.02 3.49 9.99
N GLN A 29 -8.87 4.77 9.64
CA GLN A 29 -8.74 5.22 8.26
C GLN A 29 -7.38 4.79 7.68
N LEU A 30 -6.28 5.00 8.41
CA LEU A 30 -4.96 4.53 8.00
C LEU A 30 -4.91 3.00 7.89
N ALA A 31 -5.54 2.29 8.83
CA ALA A 31 -5.65 0.84 8.79
C ALA A 31 -6.41 0.36 7.53
N ALA A 32 -7.56 0.96 7.23
CA ALA A 32 -8.35 0.64 6.04
C ALA A 32 -7.58 0.91 4.73
N LEU A 33 -6.82 2.02 4.66
CA LEU A 33 -5.99 2.34 3.50
C LEU A 33 -4.86 1.31 3.28
N LEU A 34 -4.24 0.84 4.36
CA LEU A 34 -3.20 -0.20 4.31
C LEU A 34 -3.77 -1.56 3.89
N GLU A 35 -4.91 -1.95 4.44
CA GLU A 35 -5.61 -3.19 4.08
C GLU A 35 -6.02 -3.20 2.61
N GLU A 36 -6.64 -2.12 2.11
CA GLU A 36 -7.04 -2.03 0.71
C GLU A 36 -5.82 -2.06 -0.22
N ARG A 37 -4.72 -1.37 0.15
CA ARG A 37 -3.46 -1.48 -0.60
C ARG A 37 -2.97 -2.92 -0.65
N SER A 38 -2.94 -3.62 0.48
CA SER A 38 -2.51 -5.02 0.56
C SER A 38 -3.36 -5.92 -0.33
N ARG A 39 -4.69 -5.77 -0.26
CA ARG A 39 -5.63 -6.56 -1.07
C ARG A 39 -5.42 -6.35 -2.57
N LEU A 40 -5.20 -5.11 -3.00
CA LEU A 40 -4.93 -4.79 -4.41
C LEU A 40 -3.57 -5.34 -4.87
N MET A 41 -2.54 -5.29 -4.02
CA MET A 41 -1.25 -5.90 -4.33
C MET A 41 -1.35 -7.42 -4.46
N SER A 42 -2.06 -8.10 -3.56
CA SER A 42 -2.31 -9.55 -3.68
C SER A 42 -3.09 -9.88 -4.96
N ARG A 43 -4.05 -9.04 -5.35
CA ARG A 43 -4.80 -9.24 -6.60
C ARG A 43 -3.95 -8.99 -7.84
N LEU A 44 -3.06 -8.00 -7.81
CA LEU A 44 -2.10 -7.75 -8.87
C LEU A 44 -1.11 -8.91 -8.98
N ALA A 45 -0.56 -9.36 -7.85
CA ALA A 45 0.32 -10.51 -7.76
C ALA A 45 -0.34 -11.79 -8.26
N ALA A 46 -1.62 -12.03 -7.96
CA ALA A 46 -2.35 -13.20 -8.50
C ALA A 46 -2.60 -13.11 -10.02
N LEU A 47 -2.76 -11.89 -10.56
CA LEU A 47 -2.83 -11.68 -12.02
C LEU A 47 -1.45 -11.85 -12.67
N ASP A 48 -0.39 -11.46 -11.97
CA ASP A 48 0.99 -11.63 -12.41
C ASP A 48 1.49 -13.07 -12.20
N GLU A 49 1.06 -13.84 -11.21
CA GLU A 49 1.41 -15.27 -11.08
C GLU A 49 0.84 -16.11 -12.24
N HIS A 50 -0.25 -15.65 -12.85
CA HIS A 50 -0.74 -16.22 -14.11
C HIS A 50 0.02 -15.71 -15.36
N GLY A 51 1.02 -14.83 -15.22
CA GLY A 51 1.75 -14.19 -16.34
C GLY A 51 3.28 -14.09 -16.24
N SER A 52 3.89 -13.99 -15.06
CA SER A 52 5.33 -13.96 -14.78
C SER A 52 5.55 -13.79 -13.27
N CYS A 53 6.27 -14.74 -12.67
CA CYS A 53 6.76 -14.67 -11.29
C CYS A 53 7.79 -13.54 -11.17
N ASP A 54 7.49 -12.43 -10.49
CA ASP A 54 8.53 -11.53 -9.98
C ASP A 54 8.08 -10.81 -8.69
N ALA A 55 8.64 -11.27 -7.57
CA ALA A 55 8.30 -10.88 -6.21
C ALA A 55 9.07 -9.62 -5.78
N GLN A 56 8.80 -8.47 -6.41
CA GLN A 56 9.49 -7.22 -6.08
C GLN A 56 8.52 -6.08 -5.73
N ALA A 57 7.89 -6.21 -4.57
CA ALA A 57 7.37 -5.07 -3.83
C ALA A 57 7.89 -5.14 -2.40
N ILE A 58 9.19 -4.87 -2.25
CA ILE A 58 9.81 -4.63 -0.96
C ILE A 58 9.11 -3.42 -0.34
N TRP A 59 8.24 -3.66 0.62
CA TRP A 59 7.66 -2.60 1.44
C TRP A 59 8.76 -2.09 2.38
N VAL A 60 9.47 -1.04 1.96
CA VAL A 60 10.31 -0.25 2.86
C VAL A 60 9.35 0.63 3.66
N ASN A 61 9.09 0.21 4.90
CA ASN A 61 8.47 1.09 5.88
C ASN A 61 9.55 2.11 6.29
N ASP A 62 9.45 3.33 5.78
CA ASP A 62 10.23 4.48 6.26
C ASP A 62 9.68 4.88 7.64
N GLY A 63 9.89 4.03 8.64
CA GLY A 63 9.54 4.29 10.04
C GLY A 63 10.26 5.54 10.51
N GLY A 64 9.69 6.70 10.20
CA GLY A 64 10.19 8.02 10.49
C GLY A 64 10.13 8.24 11.99
N MET A 65 11.22 7.87 12.65
CA MET A 65 11.53 8.25 14.01
C MET A 65 11.73 9.77 14.07
N HIS A 66 10.64 10.51 14.21
CA HIS A 66 10.68 11.87 14.77
C HIS A 66 9.79 11.91 16.01
N ALA A 67 10.24 11.18 17.03
CA ALA A 67 9.93 11.47 18.42
C ALA A 67 11.12 12.27 18.99
N ALA A 68 10.86 13.55 19.28
CA ALA A 68 11.59 14.52 20.12
C ALA A 68 11.73 15.88 19.43
#